data_AF-A0A6M2CJ43-F1
#
_entry.id   AF-A0A6M2CJ43-F1
#
_cell.length_a   1.000
_cell.length_b   1.000
_cell.length_c   1.000
_cell.angle_alpha   90.00
_cell.angle_beta   90.00
_cell.angle_gamma   90.00
#
_symmetry.space_group_name_H-M   'P 1'
#
loop_
_entity.id
_entity.type
_entity.pdbx_description
1 polymer ?
#
loop_
_entity_poly.entity_id
_entity_poly.type
_entity_poly.pdbx_seq_one_letter_code
_entity_poly.pdbx_strand_id
1 'polypeptide(L)'
;RKVWHIAVGNMALVQCQACVLSLLSSVFAIVMGLASDDAFRIDQALFVASSSMATAAVASFLLGTVMVLVVAYSNRCHINPDNVATSVVDALGDMTTLAILAGFSTLLYGYISKPWISSVFGTVLVVLCPAWVYIARGHPTSRKVLAVGWWPIIVAMIISSIGGYILDLAVTHFSGLAVFQPVINGVNGNLAAIHASRLSTLFAQRSELGFHPEDDKRHCVDPLTGLCGNNRQARVSQLLLLLS
;
A
#
# COMPACT_ATOMS: atom_id res chain seq x y z
N ARG A 1 -2.44 17.29 -20.43
CA ARG A 1 -1.07 16.80 -20.73
C ARG A 1 -0.20 16.64 -19.49
N LYS A 2 -0.07 17.64 -18.60
CA LYS A 2 0.75 17.53 -17.36
C LYS A 2 0.36 16.36 -16.43
N VAL A 3 -0.94 16.13 -16.21
CA VAL A 3 -1.46 15.03 -15.37
C VAL A 3 -1.03 13.65 -15.88
N TRP A 4 -1.07 13.43 -17.20
CA TRP A 4 -0.66 12.16 -17.81
C TRP A 4 0.83 11.87 -17.64
N HIS A 5 1.69 12.88 -17.77
CA HIS A 5 3.13 12.72 -17.52
C HIS A 5 3.42 12.37 -16.07
N ILE A 6 2.72 13.01 -15.11
CA ILE A 6 2.88 12.71 -13.68
C ILE A 6 2.34 11.30 -13.36
N ALA A 7 1.20 10.92 -13.94
CA ALA A 7 0.60 9.60 -13.77
C ALA A 7 1.53 8.48 -14.26
N VAL A 8 2.16 8.64 -15.43
CA VAL A 8 3.12 7.67 -15.98
C VAL A 8 4.36 7.54 -15.08
N GLY A 9 4.90 8.66 -14.59
CA GLY A 9 6.03 8.63 -13.65
C GLY A 9 5.69 7.96 -12.32
N ASN A 10 4.50 8.22 -11.77
CA ASN A 10 4.02 7.58 -10.54
C ASN A 10 3.73 6.09 -10.74
N MET A 11 3.14 5.70 -11.87
CA MET A 11 2.92 4.30 -12.21
C MET A 11 4.26 3.55 -12.28
N ALA A 12 5.24 4.13 -12.97
CA ALA A 12 6.59 3.57 -13.07
C ALA A 12 7.27 3.41 -11.70
N LEU A 13 7.06 4.38 -10.81
CA LEU A 13 7.55 4.35 -9.43
C LEU A 13 6.91 3.22 -8.62
N VAL A 14 5.58 3.09 -8.66
CA VAL A 14 4.83 2.04 -7.95
C VAL A 14 5.22 0.65 -8.44
N GLN A 15 5.42 0.48 -9.75
CA GLN A 15 5.94 -0.78 -10.32
C GLN A 15 7.31 -1.14 -9.77
N CYS A 16 8.23 -0.16 -9.71
CA CYS A 16 9.56 -0.38 -9.14
C CYS A 16 9.48 -0.77 -7.66
N GLN A 17 8.65 -0.08 -6.88
CA GLN A 17 8.43 -0.39 -5.46
C GLN A 17 7.84 -1.80 -5.31
N ALA A 18 6.81 -2.17 -6.08
CA ALA A 18 6.21 -3.50 -6.04
C ALA A 18 7.21 -4.61 -6.40
N CYS A 19 8.06 -4.41 -7.41
CA CYS A 19 9.14 -5.32 -7.80
C CYS A 19 10.11 -5.56 -6.61
N VAL A 20 10.52 -4.51 -5.90
CA VAL A 20 11.44 -4.64 -4.73
C VAL A 20 10.75 -5.26 -3.52
N LEU A 21 9.53 -4.84 -3.21
CA LEU A 21 8.81 -5.33 -2.03
C LEU A 21 8.39 -6.79 -2.17
N SER A 22 8.03 -7.24 -3.37
CA SER A 22 7.72 -8.66 -3.62
C SER A 22 8.95 -9.56 -3.46
N LEU A 23 10.13 -9.10 -3.88
CA LEU A 23 11.39 -9.79 -3.61
C LEU A 23 11.67 -9.89 -2.11
N LEU A 24 11.61 -8.78 -1.39
CA LEU A 24 11.81 -8.76 0.06
C LEU A 24 10.79 -9.65 0.79
N SER A 25 9.53 -9.64 0.33
CA SER A 25 8.45 -10.46 0.91
C SER A 25 8.72 -11.95 0.71
N SER A 26 9.20 -12.31 -0.48
CA SER A 26 9.57 -13.69 -0.79
C SER A 26 10.74 -14.16 0.07
N VAL A 27 11.75 -13.30 0.29
CA VAL A 27 12.86 -13.59 1.21
C VAL A 27 12.35 -13.80 2.63
N PHE A 28 11.46 -12.93 3.13
CA PHE A 28 10.84 -13.07 4.44
C PHE A 28 10.08 -14.41 4.57
N ALA A 29 9.26 -14.75 3.57
CA ALA A 29 8.52 -16.01 3.55
C ALA A 29 9.44 -17.25 3.55
N ILE A 30 10.55 -17.21 2.79
CA ILE A 30 11.56 -18.26 2.79
C ILE A 30 12.21 -18.41 4.18
N VAL A 31 12.57 -17.30 4.82
CA VAL A 31 13.17 -17.32 6.18
C VAL A 31 12.19 -17.89 7.20
N MET A 32 10.91 -17.51 7.16
CA MET A 32 9.90 -18.04 8.07
C MET A 32 9.59 -19.53 7.79
N GLY A 33 9.61 -19.95 6.52
CA GLY A 33 9.45 -21.35 6.14
C GLY A 33 10.60 -22.24 6.64
N LEU A 34 11.84 -21.74 6.54
CA LEU A 34 13.02 -22.42 7.09
C LEU A 34 12.98 -22.51 8.62
N ALA A 35 12.47 -21.47 9.30
CA ALA A 35 12.33 -21.46 10.76
C ALA A 35 11.25 -22.42 11.29
N SER A 36 10.32 -22.86 10.42
CA SER A 36 9.18 -23.72 10.79
C SER A 36 9.45 -25.23 10.57
N ASP A 37 10.72 -25.63 10.40
CA ASP A 37 11.17 -27.04 10.25
C ASP A 37 10.59 -27.79 9.03
N ASP A 38 10.17 -27.04 8.00
CA ASP A 38 9.71 -27.60 6.73
C ASP A 38 10.92 -27.94 5.83
N ALA A 39 10.88 -29.09 5.15
CA ALA A 39 11.95 -29.55 4.26
C ALA A 39 12.04 -28.68 2.99
N PHE A 40 12.61 -27.48 3.13
CA PHE A 40 12.54 -26.43 2.13
C PHE A 40 13.55 -26.64 0.99
N ARG A 41 13.06 -26.89 -0.23
CA ARG A 41 13.89 -27.01 -1.43
C ARG A 41 14.10 -25.65 -2.09
N ILE A 42 15.33 -25.36 -2.50
CA ILE A 42 15.69 -24.11 -3.22
C ILE A 42 14.85 -23.94 -4.49
N ASP A 43 14.48 -25.04 -5.17
CA ASP A 43 13.62 -25.02 -6.35
C ASP A 43 12.23 -24.42 -6.04
N GLN A 44 11.64 -24.78 -4.89
CA GLN A 44 10.35 -24.26 -4.44
C GLN A 44 10.49 -22.79 -4.03
N ALA A 45 11.60 -22.42 -3.39
CA ALA A 45 11.92 -21.03 -3.04
C ALA A 45 11.95 -20.11 -4.27
N LEU A 46 12.65 -20.55 -5.33
CA LEU A 46 12.81 -19.78 -6.57
C LEU A 46 11.49 -19.68 -7.34
N PHE A 47 10.70 -20.75 -7.34
CA PHE A 47 9.36 -20.75 -7.93
C PHE A 47 8.41 -19.79 -7.19
N VAL A 48 8.38 -19.83 -5.86
CA VAL A 48 7.57 -18.93 -5.02
C VAL A 48 7.99 -17.48 -5.22
N ALA A 49 9.30 -17.19 -5.25
CA ALA A 49 9.79 -15.84 -5.51
C ALA A 49 9.37 -15.32 -6.90
N SER A 50 9.54 -16.13 -7.94
CA SER A 50 9.21 -15.74 -9.32
C SER A 50 7.70 -15.51 -9.51
N SER A 51 6.87 -16.39 -8.96
CA SER A 51 5.41 -16.28 -9.00
C SER A 51 4.88 -15.10 -8.17
N SER A 52 5.47 -14.85 -7.00
CA SER A 52 5.17 -13.69 -6.15
C SER A 52 5.48 -12.38 -6.87
N MET A 53 6.66 -12.26 -7.48
CA MET A 53 7.04 -11.08 -8.26
C MET A 53 6.09 -10.83 -9.44
N ALA A 54 5.77 -11.88 -10.21
CA ALA A 54 4.84 -11.79 -11.33
C ALA A 54 3.44 -11.32 -10.86
N THR A 55 2.93 -11.91 -9.78
CA THR A 55 1.63 -11.56 -9.21
C THR A 55 1.62 -10.11 -8.71
N ALA A 56 2.67 -9.68 -8.02
CA ALA A 56 2.81 -8.31 -7.51
C ALA A 56 2.91 -7.28 -8.65
N ALA A 57 3.61 -7.59 -9.74
CA ALA A 57 3.70 -6.73 -10.92
C ALA A 57 2.32 -6.55 -11.59
N VAL A 58 1.59 -7.65 -11.78
CA VAL A 58 0.22 -7.60 -12.37
C VAL A 58 -0.73 -6.84 -11.45
N ALA A 59 -0.75 -7.15 -10.16
CA ALA A 59 -1.64 -6.51 -9.20
C ALA A 59 -1.37 -5.00 -9.09
N SER A 60 -0.11 -4.60 -8.98
CA SER A 60 0.28 -3.19 -8.93
C SER A 60 -0.03 -2.45 -10.24
N PHE A 61 0.02 -3.13 -11.39
CA PHE A 61 -0.33 -2.54 -12.68
C PHE A 61 -1.84 -2.31 -12.80
N LEU A 62 -2.64 -3.31 -12.42
CA LEU A 62 -4.09 -3.16 -12.38
C LEU A 62 -4.50 -2.05 -11.42
N LEU A 63 -3.94 -2.05 -10.21
CA LEU A 63 -4.24 -1.05 -9.19
C LEU A 63 -3.85 0.36 -9.65
N GLY A 64 -2.64 0.52 -10.20
CA GLY A 64 -2.19 1.80 -10.73
C GLY A 64 -3.06 2.28 -11.90
N THR A 65 -3.54 1.37 -12.76
CA THR A 65 -4.41 1.72 -13.88
C THR A 65 -5.77 2.19 -13.39
N VAL A 66 -6.36 1.48 -12.42
CA VAL A 66 -7.62 1.87 -11.77
C VAL A 66 -7.47 3.26 -11.13
N MET A 67 -6.39 3.52 -10.40
CA MET A 67 -6.15 4.83 -9.79
C MET A 67 -6.03 5.94 -10.84
N VAL A 68 -5.31 5.70 -11.95
CA VAL A 68 -5.23 6.67 -13.05
C VAL A 68 -6.60 6.90 -13.70
N LEU A 69 -7.40 5.86 -13.90
CA LEU A 69 -8.76 5.97 -14.46
C LEU A 69 -9.69 6.78 -13.54
N VAL A 70 -9.66 6.52 -12.24
CA VAL A 70 -10.46 7.27 -11.25
C VAL A 70 -10.08 8.76 -11.28
N VAL A 71 -8.79 9.09 -11.28
CA VAL A 71 -8.30 10.47 -11.36
C VAL A 71 -8.67 11.12 -12.70
N ALA A 72 -8.56 10.40 -13.81
CA ALA A 72 -8.91 10.91 -15.13
C ALA A 72 -10.43 11.17 -15.26
N TYR A 73 -11.25 10.25 -14.74
CA TYR A 73 -12.71 10.36 -14.75
C TYR A 73 -13.18 11.50 -13.84
N SER A 74 -12.63 11.63 -12.62
CA SER A 74 -12.96 12.75 -11.72
C SER A 74 -12.67 14.10 -12.38
N ASN A 75 -11.52 14.23 -13.05
CA ASN A 75 -11.18 15.45 -13.78
C ASN A 75 -12.15 15.75 -14.94
N ARG A 76 -12.71 14.72 -15.59
CA ARG A 76 -13.70 14.90 -16.67
C ARG A 76 -15.05 15.38 -16.15
N CYS A 77 -15.41 15.01 -14.92
CA CYS A 77 -16.65 15.44 -14.28
C CYS A 77 -16.57 16.81 -13.60
N HIS A 78 -15.46 17.56 -13.72
CA HIS A 78 -15.21 18.82 -13.02
C HIS A 78 -15.30 18.72 -11.48
N ILE A 79 -15.22 17.51 -10.92
CA ILE A 79 -15.14 17.30 -9.49
C ILE A 79 -13.66 17.27 -9.12
N ASN A 80 -13.28 18.02 -8.08
CA ASN A 80 -11.89 18.04 -7.60
C ASN A 80 -11.40 16.60 -7.40
N PRO A 81 -10.37 16.16 -8.15
CA PRO A 81 -9.87 14.80 -8.06
C PRO A 81 -9.38 14.49 -6.65
N ASP A 82 -8.91 15.49 -5.90
CA ASP A 82 -8.53 15.31 -4.51
C ASP A 82 -9.73 15.01 -3.60
N ASN A 83 -10.95 15.52 -3.85
CA ASN A 83 -12.11 15.18 -3.01
C ASN A 83 -12.69 13.79 -3.33
N VAL A 84 -12.74 13.40 -4.60
CA VAL A 84 -13.26 12.08 -5.01
C VAL A 84 -12.23 10.99 -4.81
N ALA A 85 -10.96 11.23 -5.12
CA ALA A 85 -9.89 10.28 -4.82
C ALA A 85 -9.76 10.09 -3.31
N THR A 86 -9.85 11.16 -2.51
CA THR A 86 -9.85 11.02 -1.04
C THR A 86 -11.06 10.23 -0.55
N SER A 87 -12.29 10.48 -1.04
CA SER A 87 -13.47 9.68 -0.62
C SER A 87 -13.51 8.25 -1.17
N VAL A 88 -12.97 7.96 -2.36
CA VAL A 88 -12.87 6.60 -2.92
C VAL A 88 -11.74 5.81 -2.25
N VAL A 89 -10.65 6.47 -1.88
CA VAL A 89 -9.57 5.88 -1.07
C VAL A 89 -10.03 5.69 0.39
N ASP A 90 -10.75 6.66 0.97
CA ASP A 90 -11.27 6.61 2.35
C ASP A 90 -12.46 5.68 2.55
N ALA A 91 -13.40 5.59 1.59
CA ALA A 91 -14.61 4.79 1.79
C ALA A 91 -14.40 3.29 1.54
N LEU A 92 -13.28 2.91 0.89
CA LEU A 92 -13.21 1.67 0.13
C LEU A 92 -11.77 1.10 0.00
N GLY A 93 -10.84 1.57 0.85
CA GLY A 93 -9.39 1.48 0.66
C GLY A 93 -8.83 0.09 0.35
N ASP A 94 -9.24 -0.93 1.12
CA ASP A 94 -8.78 -2.30 0.90
C ASP A 94 -9.88 -3.17 0.27
N MET A 95 -11.14 -3.05 0.72
CA MET A 95 -12.23 -3.88 0.20
C MET A 95 -12.56 -3.64 -1.28
N THR A 96 -12.57 -2.39 -1.76
CA THR A 96 -12.88 -2.14 -3.18
C THR A 96 -11.68 -2.36 -4.06
N THR A 97 -10.49 -2.05 -3.56
CA THR A 97 -9.25 -2.43 -4.21
C THR A 97 -9.21 -3.94 -4.43
N LEU A 98 -9.48 -4.74 -3.39
CA LEU A 98 -9.56 -6.19 -3.47
C LEU A 98 -10.74 -6.66 -4.33
N ALA A 99 -11.91 -6.01 -4.28
CA ALA A 99 -13.07 -6.39 -5.10
C ALA A 99 -12.86 -6.09 -6.59
N ILE A 100 -12.32 -4.91 -6.92
CA ILE A 100 -11.98 -4.52 -8.30
C ILE A 100 -10.85 -5.40 -8.80
N LEU A 101 -9.81 -5.63 -7.99
CA LEU A 101 -8.70 -6.51 -8.34
C LEU A 101 -9.20 -7.95 -8.54
N ALA A 102 -10.05 -8.47 -7.67
CA ALA A 102 -10.65 -9.80 -7.79
C ALA A 102 -11.56 -9.89 -9.04
N GLY A 103 -12.34 -8.85 -9.34
CA GLY A 103 -13.16 -8.77 -10.54
C GLY A 103 -12.32 -8.78 -11.81
N PHE A 104 -11.35 -7.88 -11.92
CA PHE A 104 -10.42 -7.83 -13.06
C PHE A 104 -9.56 -9.09 -13.17
N SER A 105 -9.08 -9.61 -12.04
CA SER A 105 -8.33 -10.86 -11.97
C SER A 105 -9.19 -12.01 -12.48
N THR A 106 -10.44 -12.16 -12.04
CA THR A 106 -11.34 -13.23 -12.50
C THR A 106 -11.63 -13.13 -14.00
N LEU A 107 -11.89 -11.91 -14.50
CA LEU A 107 -12.09 -11.65 -15.93
C LEU A 107 -10.84 -12.00 -16.75
N LEU A 108 -9.67 -11.57 -16.30
CA LEU A 108 -8.39 -11.85 -16.96
C LEU A 108 -7.97 -13.32 -16.80
N TYR A 109 -8.28 -13.97 -15.68
CA TYR A 109 -7.97 -15.36 -15.39
C TYR A 109 -8.72 -16.31 -16.34
N GLY A 110 -9.93 -15.94 -16.75
CA GLY A 110 -10.66 -16.61 -17.84
C GLY A 110 -9.88 -16.65 -19.16
N TYR A 111 -9.05 -15.63 -19.44
CA TYR A 111 -8.17 -15.58 -20.62
C TYR A 111 -6.74 -16.09 -20.34
N ILE A 112 -6.29 -16.04 -19.08
CA ILE A 112 -4.93 -16.37 -18.63
C ILE A 112 -4.81 -17.82 -18.10
N SER A 113 -5.89 -18.60 -18.06
CA SER A 113 -5.95 -19.99 -17.52
C SER A 113 -4.91 -20.99 -18.08
N LYS A 114 -4.16 -20.63 -19.12
CA LYS A 114 -2.95 -21.38 -19.51
C LYS A 114 -1.75 -20.90 -18.67
N PRO A 115 -1.14 -21.76 -17.84
CA PRO A 115 -0.07 -21.37 -16.90
C PRO A 115 1.15 -20.74 -17.58
N TRP A 116 1.39 -21.06 -18.86
CA TRP A 116 2.45 -20.45 -19.66
C TRP A 116 2.19 -18.97 -19.97
N ILE A 117 0.94 -18.55 -20.15
CA ILE A 117 0.59 -17.16 -20.48
C ILE A 117 0.79 -16.27 -19.26
N SER A 118 0.38 -16.72 -18.06
CA SER A 118 0.59 -15.97 -16.81
C SER A 118 2.09 -15.80 -16.52
N SER A 119 2.87 -16.87 -16.67
CA SER A 119 4.30 -16.86 -16.41
C SER A 119 5.06 -15.99 -17.42
N VAL A 120 4.71 -16.06 -18.71
CA VAL A 120 5.30 -15.21 -19.76
C VAL A 120 4.92 -13.74 -19.55
N PHE A 121 3.65 -13.44 -19.27
CA PHE A 121 3.18 -12.07 -19.02
C PHE A 121 3.85 -11.44 -17.79
N GLY A 122 3.91 -12.18 -16.69
CA GLY A 122 4.64 -11.77 -15.48
C GLY A 122 6.12 -11.55 -15.75
N THR A 123 6.78 -12.45 -16.47
CA THR A 123 8.21 -12.32 -16.84
C THR A 123 8.45 -11.10 -17.71
N VAL A 124 7.59 -10.85 -18.71
CA VAL A 124 7.66 -9.65 -19.56
C VAL A 124 7.52 -8.38 -18.71
N LEU A 125 6.57 -8.33 -17.77
CA LEU A 125 6.41 -7.19 -16.86
C LEU A 125 7.65 -6.96 -15.98
N VAL A 126 8.26 -8.04 -15.47
CA VAL A 126 9.51 -7.98 -14.69
C VAL A 126 10.68 -7.49 -15.54
N VAL A 127 10.80 -7.93 -16.80
CA VAL A 127 11.82 -7.43 -17.74
C VAL A 127 11.56 -5.96 -18.12
N LEU A 128 10.31 -5.51 -18.07
CA LEU A 128 9.94 -4.11 -18.21
C LEU A 128 10.24 -3.27 -16.93
N CYS A 129 10.39 -3.85 -15.73
CA CYS A 129 10.76 -3.13 -14.49
C CYS A 129 11.98 -2.17 -14.67
N PRO A 130 13.12 -2.53 -15.29
CA PRO A 130 14.21 -1.59 -15.55
C PRO A 130 13.83 -0.43 -16.48
N ALA A 131 12.94 -0.65 -17.45
CA ALA A 131 12.43 0.42 -18.31
C ALA A 131 11.55 1.40 -17.51
N TRP A 132 10.74 0.90 -16.58
CA TRP A 132 9.98 1.73 -15.65
C TRP A 132 10.90 2.55 -14.73
N VAL A 133 11.99 1.99 -14.23
CA VAL A 133 12.99 2.73 -13.43
C VAL A 133 13.60 3.88 -14.24
N TYR A 134 13.93 3.63 -15.51
CA TYR A 134 14.46 4.66 -16.40
C TYR A 134 13.46 5.80 -16.61
N ILE A 135 12.19 5.46 -16.87
CA ILE A 135 11.10 6.44 -17.04
C ILE A 135 10.84 7.21 -15.74
N ALA A 136 10.82 6.54 -14.59
CA ALA A 136 10.60 7.16 -13.28
C ALA A 136 11.72 8.17 -12.93
N ARG A 137 12.98 7.87 -13.31
CA ARG A 137 14.11 8.79 -13.11
C ARG A 137 14.05 10.04 -13.98
N GLY A 138 13.37 9.96 -15.12
CA GLY A 138 13.15 11.10 -16.01
C GLY A 138 12.26 12.19 -15.42
N HIS A 139 11.44 11.86 -14.40
CA HIS A 139 10.51 12.81 -13.79
C HIS A 139 11.02 13.33 -12.42
N PRO A 140 11.10 14.66 -12.20
CA PRO A 140 11.69 15.23 -10.98
C PRO A 140 10.94 14.82 -9.70
N THR A 141 9.61 14.72 -9.75
CA THR A 141 8.77 14.29 -8.62
C THR A 141 9.03 12.83 -8.26
N SER A 142 8.96 11.92 -9.24
CA SER A 142 9.17 10.49 -9.04
C SER A 142 10.62 10.19 -8.65
N ARG A 143 11.60 10.93 -9.17
CA ARG A 143 13.03 10.80 -8.80
C ARG A 143 13.27 11.13 -7.32
N LYS A 144 12.63 12.17 -6.77
CA LYS A 144 12.79 12.52 -5.35
C LYS A 144 12.25 11.42 -4.44
N VAL A 145 11.07 10.89 -4.77
CA VAL A 145 10.46 9.78 -4.00
C VAL A 145 11.28 8.50 -4.15
N LEU A 146 11.83 8.21 -5.34
CA LEU A 146 12.72 7.08 -5.58
C LEU A 146 14.06 7.21 -4.82
N ALA A 147 14.49 8.41 -4.43
CA ALA A 147 15.74 8.60 -3.69
C ALA A 147 15.55 8.46 -2.17
N VAL A 148 14.44 8.98 -1.64
CA VAL A 148 14.25 9.16 -0.18
C VAL A 148 13.15 8.26 0.40
N GLY A 149 12.25 7.74 -0.44
CA GLY A 149 11.05 7.03 0.00
C GLY A 149 11.25 5.59 0.47
N TRP A 150 12.45 5.02 0.35
CA TRP A 150 12.67 3.59 0.65
C TRP A 150 12.52 3.25 2.13
N TRP A 151 13.00 4.10 3.02
CA TRP A 151 13.00 3.80 4.45
C TRP A 151 11.57 3.60 5.00
N PRO A 152 10.61 4.53 4.80
CA PRO A 152 9.23 4.31 5.23
C PRO A 152 8.59 3.06 4.61
N ILE A 153 8.86 2.78 3.34
CA ILE A 153 8.24 1.67 2.62
C ILE A 153 8.74 0.33 3.15
N ILE A 154 10.06 0.19 3.38
CA ILE A 154 10.65 -1.04 3.92
C ILE A 154 10.16 -1.28 5.36
N VAL A 155 10.10 -0.23 6.20
CA VAL A 155 9.58 -0.35 7.57
C VAL A 155 8.11 -0.77 7.56
N ALA A 156 7.28 -0.16 6.72
CA ALA A 156 5.87 -0.53 6.57
C ALA A 156 5.72 -1.99 6.11
N MET A 157 6.56 -2.43 5.17
CA MET A 157 6.56 -3.81 4.71
C MET A 157 6.91 -4.80 5.82
N ILE A 158 7.94 -4.52 6.64
CA ILE A 158 8.30 -5.39 7.77
C ILE A 158 7.14 -5.53 8.75
N ILE A 159 6.52 -4.40 9.13
CA ILE A 159 5.35 -4.41 10.03
C ILE A 159 4.21 -5.21 9.41
N SER A 160 3.93 -5.00 8.12
CA SER A 160 2.88 -5.71 7.39
C SER A 160 3.16 -7.22 7.28
N SER A 161 4.41 -7.64 7.05
CA SER A 161 4.81 -9.04 6.99
C SER A 161 4.67 -9.75 8.34
N ILE A 162 5.05 -9.08 9.45
CA ILE A 162 4.84 -9.60 10.80
C ILE A 162 3.33 -9.72 11.10
N GLY A 163 2.56 -8.68 10.78
CA GLY A 163 1.10 -8.72 10.93
C GLY A 163 0.44 -9.82 10.10
N GLY A 164 0.90 -10.03 8.87
CA GLY A 164 0.44 -11.11 8.00
C GLY A 164 0.74 -12.49 8.56
N TYR A 165 1.91 -12.70 9.15
CA TYR A 165 2.27 -13.96 9.80
C TYR A 165 1.41 -14.24 11.04
N ILE A 166 1.20 -13.24 11.90
CA ILE A 166 0.31 -13.36 13.06
C ILE A 166 -1.11 -13.72 12.61
N LEU A 167 -1.56 -13.11 11.52
CA LEU A 167 -2.87 -13.38 10.97
C LEU A 167 -2.99 -14.79 10.39
N ASP A 168 -1.96 -15.29 9.72
CA ASP A 168 -1.93 -16.66 9.21
C ASP A 168 -2.09 -17.69 10.36
N LEU A 169 -1.37 -17.48 11.47
CA LEU A 169 -1.56 -18.25 12.70
C LEU A 169 -2.99 -18.12 13.24
N ALA A 170 -3.58 -16.92 13.22
CA ALA A 170 -4.94 -16.73 13.73
C ALA A 170 -6.00 -17.39 12.82
N VAL A 171 -5.83 -17.35 11.50
CA VAL A 171 -6.77 -17.93 10.52
C VAL A 171 -6.75 -19.45 10.55
N THR A 172 -5.60 -20.08 10.80
CA THR A 172 -5.53 -21.54 10.98
C THR A 172 -6.32 -22.02 12.21
N HIS A 173 -6.43 -21.19 13.25
CA HIS A 173 -7.27 -21.46 14.43
C HIS A 173 -8.73 -20.99 14.27
N PHE A 174 -8.99 -19.93 13.49
CA PHE A 174 -10.30 -19.31 13.30
C PHE A 174 -10.53 -18.94 11.84
N SER A 175 -11.08 -19.87 11.06
CA SER A 175 -11.31 -19.69 9.61
C SER A 175 -12.21 -18.50 9.24
N GLY A 176 -13.06 -18.05 10.15
CA GLY A 176 -13.92 -16.88 9.97
C GLY A 176 -13.18 -15.53 9.97
N LEU A 177 -11.96 -15.46 10.52
CA LEU A 177 -11.21 -14.20 10.64
C LEU A 177 -10.75 -13.63 9.29
N ALA A 178 -10.48 -14.48 8.31
CA ALA A 178 -10.03 -14.05 6.99
C ALA A 178 -11.05 -13.15 6.27
N VAL A 179 -12.35 -13.36 6.52
CA VAL A 179 -13.43 -12.56 5.91
C VAL A 179 -13.50 -11.15 6.52
N PHE A 180 -13.09 -10.99 7.78
CA PHE A 180 -13.09 -9.71 8.47
C PHE A 180 -11.80 -8.91 8.25
N GLN A 181 -10.72 -9.54 7.79
CA GLN A 181 -9.43 -8.89 7.54
C GLN A 181 -9.55 -7.64 6.65
N PRO A 182 -10.25 -7.65 5.50
CA PRO A 182 -10.42 -6.44 4.68
C PRO A 182 -11.19 -5.32 5.38
N VAL A 183 -12.12 -5.67 6.28
CA VAL A 183 -12.90 -4.70 7.06
C VAL A 183 -12.04 -4.09 8.17
N ILE A 184 -11.34 -4.93 8.93
CA ILE A 184 -10.45 -4.51 10.02
C ILE A 184 -9.33 -3.64 9.47
N ASN A 185 -8.64 -4.09 8.42
CA ASN A 185 -7.54 -3.33 7.83
C ASN A 185 -8.04 -2.08 7.09
N GLY A 186 -9.14 -2.21 6.34
CA GLY A 186 -9.68 -1.11 5.53
C GLY A 186 -10.28 0.01 6.36
N VAL A 187 -11.18 -0.30 7.31
CA VAL A 187 -11.86 0.73 8.11
C VAL A 187 -10.88 1.40 9.07
N ASN A 188 -10.10 0.62 9.83
CA ASN A 188 -9.22 1.18 10.84
C ASN A 188 -8.05 1.97 10.22
N GLY A 189 -7.48 1.46 9.12
CA GLY A 189 -6.43 2.14 8.39
C GLY A 189 -6.88 3.48 7.80
N ASN A 190 -8.06 3.49 7.17
CA ASN A 190 -8.62 4.72 6.57
C ASN A 190 -8.98 5.74 7.64
N LEU A 191 -9.57 5.30 8.75
CA LEU A 191 -9.89 6.19 9.86
C LEU A 191 -8.60 6.82 10.42
N ALA A 192 -7.56 6.02 10.69
CA ALA A 192 -6.26 6.54 11.12
C ALA A 192 -5.67 7.57 10.12
N ALA A 193 -5.78 7.33 8.82
CA ALA A 193 -5.33 8.26 7.78
C ALA A 193 -6.10 9.59 7.78
N ILE A 194 -7.44 9.54 7.90
CA ILE A 194 -8.30 10.74 8.05
C ILE A 194 -7.86 11.56 9.27
N HIS A 195 -7.61 10.88 10.39
CA HIS A 195 -7.19 11.56 11.61
C HIS A 195 -5.80 12.18 11.50
N ALA A 196 -4.84 11.47 10.90
CA ALA A 196 -3.52 12.03 10.59
C ALA A 196 -3.62 13.25 9.65
N SER A 197 -4.45 13.20 8.61
CA SER A 197 -4.69 14.29 7.67
C SER A 197 -5.29 15.53 8.33
N ARG A 198 -6.32 15.33 9.18
CA ARG A 198 -6.92 16.41 9.97
C ARG A 198 -5.92 17.02 10.94
N LEU A 199 -5.11 16.19 11.60
CA LEU A 199 -4.08 16.67 12.51
C LEU A 199 -3.02 17.49 11.77
N SER A 200 -2.54 17.01 10.63
CA SER A 200 -1.60 17.73 9.78
C SER A 200 -2.17 19.07 9.31
N THR A 201 -3.46 19.11 8.95
CA THR A 201 -4.14 20.35 8.54
C THR A 201 -4.25 21.34 9.71
N LEU A 202 -4.57 20.86 10.90
CA LEU A 202 -4.61 21.70 12.11
C LEU A 202 -3.24 22.29 12.45
N PHE A 203 -2.16 21.51 12.31
CA PHE A 203 -0.80 22.02 12.50
C PHE A 203 -0.41 23.02 11.42
N ALA A 204 -0.71 22.74 10.15
CA ALA A 204 -0.44 23.67 9.04
C ALA A 204 -1.20 25.00 9.17
N GLN A 205 -2.37 25.01 9.80
CA GLN A 205 -3.12 26.24 10.09
C GLN A 205 -2.58 27.01 11.31
N ARG A 206 -1.85 26.34 12.22
CA ARG A 206 -1.38 26.91 13.49
C ARG A 206 0.11 27.26 13.50
N SER A 207 0.87 26.81 12.51
CA SER A 207 2.33 26.98 12.47
C SER A 207 2.86 27.04 11.05
N GLU A 208 3.95 27.78 10.86
CA GLU A 208 4.72 27.77 9.63
C GLU A 208 5.70 26.59 9.62
N LEU A 209 5.98 26.04 8.43
CA LEU A 209 6.92 24.94 8.24
C LEU A 209 8.28 25.26 8.86
N GLY A 210 8.67 24.50 9.90
CA GLY A 210 9.94 24.66 10.60
C GLY A 210 9.85 25.36 11.95
N PHE A 211 8.69 25.91 12.33
CA PHE A 211 8.44 26.52 13.64
C PHE A 211 7.38 25.74 14.41
N HIS A 212 7.68 25.33 15.64
CA HIS A 212 6.70 24.69 16.52
C HIS A 212 5.76 25.76 17.09
N PRO A 213 4.43 25.53 17.16
CA PRO A 213 3.52 26.49 17.79
C PRO A 213 3.90 26.73 19.25
N GLU A 214 4.00 27.99 19.68
CA GLU A 214 4.39 28.36 21.05
C GLU A 214 3.42 27.85 22.13
N ASP A 215 2.17 27.58 21.75
CA ASP A 215 1.13 27.02 22.62
C ASP A 215 1.35 25.54 22.99
N ASP A 216 2.17 24.79 22.24
CA ASP A 216 2.46 23.39 22.53
C ASP A 216 3.78 23.22 23.31
N LYS A 217 3.68 22.63 24.51
CA LYS A 217 4.82 22.48 25.44
C LYS A 217 5.81 21.38 25.05
N ARG A 218 5.52 20.54 24.05
CA ARG A 218 6.36 19.37 23.69
C ARG A 218 6.38 19.11 22.18
N HIS A 219 7.60 19.01 21.64
CA HIS A 219 7.85 18.73 20.22
C HIS A 219 7.52 17.28 19.82
N CYS A 220 7.67 16.32 20.74
CA CYS A 220 7.25 14.93 20.55
C CYS A 220 6.44 14.47 21.75
N VAL A 221 5.25 13.93 21.48
CA VAL A 221 4.37 13.37 22.50
C VAL A 221 4.46 11.85 22.38
N ASP A 222 4.81 11.18 23.49
CA ASP A 222 4.86 9.72 23.53
C ASP A 222 3.48 9.13 23.20
N PRO A 223 3.41 7.97 22.53
CA PRO A 223 2.15 7.38 22.08
C PRO A 223 1.14 7.16 23.23
N LEU A 224 1.61 6.77 24.42
CA LEU A 224 0.75 6.66 25.61
C LEU A 224 0.23 8.02 26.11
N THR A 225 1.05 9.08 26.03
CA THR A 225 0.62 10.42 26.44
C THR A 225 -0.35 11.02 25.42
N GLY A 226 -0.16 10.71 24.14
CA GLY A 226 -1.05 11.09 23.05
C GLY A 226 -2.39 10.37 23.09
N LEU A 227 -2.40 9.07 23.46
CA LEU A 227 -3.62 8.28 23.66
C LEU A 227 -4.34 8.64 24.96
N CYS A 228 -3.66 8.67 26.10
CA CYS A 228 -4.27 8.79 27.43
C CYS A 228 -4.42 10.24 27.94
N GLY A 229 -4.08 11.23 27.13
CA GLY A 229 -4.27 12.64 27.47
C GLY A 229 -5.75 13.04 27.58
N ASN A 230 -6.03 14.16 28.26
CA ASN A 230 -7.40 14.71 28.36
C ASN A 230 -7.70 15.77 27.27
N ASN A 231 -6.81 15.90 26.29
CA ASN A 231 -6.92 16.86 25.20
C ASN A 231 -7.90 16.38 24.13
N ARG A 232 -8.45 17.31 23.34
CA ARG A 232 -9.39 16.99 22.24
C ARG A 232 -8.81 15.94 21.26
N GLN A 233 -7.51 16.01 20.97
CA GLN A 233 -6.82 15.05 20.09
C GLN A 233 -6.70 13.66 20.72
N ALA A 234 -6.50 13.58 22.03
CA ALA A 234 -6.45 12.32 22.76
C ALA A 234 -7.83 11.66 22.82
N ARG A 235 -8.91 12.43 23.08
CA ARG A 235 -10.29 11.91 23.01
C ARG A 235 -10.64 11.38 21.64
N VAL A 236 -10.21 12.07 20.57
CA VAL A 236 -10.41 11.63 19.20
C VAL A 236 -9.61 10.34 18.93
N SER A 237 -8.36 10.25 19.42
CA SER A 237 -7.53 9.04 19.30
C SER A 237 -8.06 7.85 20.10
N GLN A 238 -8.70 8.09 21.25
CA GLN A 238 -9.38 7.07 22.05
C GLN A 238 -10.69 6.61 21.38
N LEU A 239 -11.48 7.54 20.85
CA LEU A 239 -12.68 7.22 20.09
C LEU A 239 -12.36 6.39 18.85
N LEU A 240 -11.25 6.70 18.19
CA LEU A 240 -10.69 5.91 17.10
C LEU A 240 -10.40 4.47 17.49
N LEU A 241 -9.73 4.29 18.63
CA LEU A 241 -9.43 2.98 19.20
C LEU A 241 -10.65 2.21 19.68
N LEU A 242 -11.71 2.91 20.08
CA LEU A 242 -12.98 2.31 20.47
C LEU A 242 -13.84 1.93 19.25
N LEU A 243 -13.64 2.60 18.12
CA LEU A 243 -14.31 2.30 16.85
C LEU A 243 -13.60 1.19 16.06
N SER A 244 -12.33 0.90 16.39
CA SER A 244 -11.48 -0.10 15.75
C SER A 244 -11.57 -1.48 16.37
#